data_AF-A0A7M4EEN0-F1
#
_entry.id   AF-A0A7M4EEN0-F1
#
_cell.length_a   1.000
_cell.length_b   1.000
_cell.length_c   1.000
_cell.angle_alpha   90.00
_cell.angle_beta   90.00
_cell.angle_gamma   90.00
#
_symmetry.space_group_name_H-M   'P 1'
#
loop_
_entity.id
_entity.type
_entity.pdbx_description
1 polymer ?
#
loop_
_entity_poly.entity_id
_entity_poly.type
_entity_poly.pdbx_seq_one_letter_code
_entity_poly.pdbx_strand_id
1 'polypeptide(L)'
;EIAAARASLKENSSLLHSICSACLEHSDVASLTASKDSVCNEIQNALNAISNASQGIRNHKVQPTSHSATLGSALDEFESLIILDPLAIKEEDIRPSLEKRLEAIISGAALLADSSCTRDFHRERIITECNAIRQALQDLLSEYMNDTIPGTMQ
;
A
#
# COMPACT_ATOMS: atom_id res chain seq x y z
N GLU A 1 10.13 6.68 -4.86
CA GLU A 1 10.38 7.84 -3.96
C GLU A 1 11.41 8.84 -4.50
N ILE A 2 12.66 8.46 -4.80
CA ILE A 2 13.70 9.40 -5.31
C ILE A 2 13.25 10.17 -6.57
N ALA A 3 12.61 9.51 -7.54
CA ALA A 3 12.19 10.16 -8.78
C ALA A 3 11.18 11.29 -8.53
N ALA A 4 10.20 11.06 -7.65
CA ALA A 4 9.20 12.06 -7.27
C ALA A 4 9.84 13.23 -6.51
N ALA A 5 10.74 12.93 -5.56
CA ALA A 5 11.47 13.96 -4.82
C ALA A 5 12.34 14.85 -5.74
N ARG A 6 13.00 14.26 -6.75
CA ARG A 6 13.76 15.01 -7.76
C ARG A 6 12.87 15.90 -8.63
N ALA A 7 11.69 15.40 -9.04
CA ALA A 7 10.74 16.18 -9.81
C ALA A 7 10.24 17.39 -9.02
N SER A 8 9.80 17.17 -7.77
CA SER A 8 9.36 18.23 -6.86
C SER A 8 10.46 19.27 -6.62
N LEU A 9 11.71 18.84 -6.40
CA LEU A 9 12.83 19.77 -6.22
C LEU A 9 13.06 20.65 -7.46
N LYS A 10 12.98 20.06 -8.66
CA LYS A 10 13.17 20.80 -9.91
C LYS A 10 12.07 21.85 -10.11
N GLU A 11 10.81 21.46 -9.92
CA GLU A 11 9.66 22.36 -10.03
C GLU A 11 9.74 23.50 -9.02
N ASN A 12 9.89 23.16 -7.74
CA ASN A 12 9.93 24.14 -6.66
C ASN A 12 11.13 25.09 -6.72
N SER A 13 12.26 24.67 -7.30
CA SER A 13 13.44 25.56 -7.45
C SER A 13 13.14 26.76 -8.36
N SER A 14 12.38 26.53 -9.44
CA SER A 14 11.98 27.58 -10.38
C SER A 14 10.90 28.48 -9.78
N LEU A 15 9.95 27.88 -9.06
CA LEU A 15 8.87 28.60 -8.39
C LEU A 15 9.39 29.49 -7.26
N LEU A 16 10.34 28.99 -6.46
CA LEU A 16 10.96 29.74 -5.37
C LEU A 16 11.60 31.03 -5.87
N HIS A 17 12.32 30.96 -7.00
CA HIS A 17 12.93 32.15 -7.60
C HIS A 17 11.87 33.22 -7.92
N SER A 18 10.80 32.84 -8.62
CA SER A 18 9.71 33.76 -8.97
C SER A 18 9.02 34.36 -7.74
N ILE A 19 8.76 33.55 -6.70
CA ILE A 19 8.14 34.04 -5.46
C ILE A 19 9.08 35.00 -4.73
N CYS A 20 10.37 34.67 -4.62
CA CYS A 20 11.36 35.55 -3.99
C CYS A 20 11.48 36.90 -4.71
N SER A 21 11.46 36.91 -6.05
CA SER A 21 11.42 38.15 -6.82
C SER A 21 10.17 38.98 -6.49
N ALA A 22 8.99 38.35 -6.47
CA ALA A 22 7.75 39.04 -6.12
C ALA A 22 7.73 39.56 -4.67
N CYS A 23 8.32 38.82 -3.71
CA CYS A 23 8.44 39.27 -2.31
C CYS A 23 9.31 40.52 -2.14
N LEU A 24 10.28 40.76 -3.03
CA LEU A 24 11.10 41.97 -2.99
C LEU A 24 10.32 43.21 -3.46
N GLU A 25 9.40 43.01 -4.40
CA GLU A 25 8.55 44.08 -4.95
C GLU A 25 7.30 44.34 -4.07
N HIS A 26 6.82 43.31 -3.37
CA HIS A 26 5.57 43.30 -2.60
C HIS A 26 5.75 42.65 -1.22
N SER A 27 6.50 43.30 -0.33
CA SER A 27 6.87 42.76 0.98
C SER A 27 5.72 42.70 2.00
N ASP A 28 4.62 43.41 1.74
CA ASP A 28 3.43 43.49 2.59
C ASP A 28 2.37 42.41 2.30
N VAL A 29 2.55 41.63 1.23
CA VAL A 29 1.57 40.61 0.81
C VAL A 29 1.80 39.30 1.58
N ALA A 30 0.93 39.03 2.54
CA ALA A 30 1.01 37.84 3.40
C ALA A 30 0.96 36.51 2.63
N SER A 31 0.20 36.44 1.52
CA SER A 31 0.11 35.22 0.69
C SER A 31 1.41 34.89 -0.03
N LEU A 32 2.23 35.89 -0.40
CA LEU A 32 3.55 35.67 -0.99
C LEU A 32 4.51 35.09 0.05
N THR A 33 4.49 35.63 1.27
CA THR A 33 5.28 35.08 2.39
C THR A 33 4.87 33.64 2.68
N ALA A 34 3.57 33.36 2.78
CA ALA A 34 3.08 31.99 2.99
C ALA A 34 3.45 31.04 1.84
N SER A 35 3.38 31.51 0.59
CA SER A 35 3.77 30.72 -0.58
C SER A 35 5.27 30.40 -0.58
N LYS A 36 6.11 31.39 -0.24
CA LYS A 36 7.56 31.21 -0.10
C LYS A 36 7.87 30.16 0.95
N ASP A 37 7.25 30.26 2.12
CA ASP A 37 7.47 29.33 3.23
C ASP A 37 7.01 27.90 2.86
N SER A 38 5.88 27.77 2.16
CA SER A 38 5.39 26.48 1.64
C SER A 38 6.40 25.84 0.68
N VAL A 39 6.88 26.59 -0.32
CA VAL A 39 7.84 26.10 -1.32
C VAL A 39 9.18 25.73 -0.68
N CYS A 40 9.66 26.53 0.29
CA CYS A 40 10.86 26.20 1.07
C CYS A 40 10.70 24.88 1.84
N ASN A 41 9.55 24.66 2.46
CA ASN A 41 9.25 23.42 3.17
C ASN A 41 9.21 22.22 2.21
N GLU A 42 8.60 22.37 1.03
CA GLU A 42 8.57 21.32 0.01
C GLU A 42 9.97 20.97 -0.52
N ILE A 43 10.81 21.98 -0.77
CA ILE A 43 12.21 21.78 -1.15
C ILE A 43 12.96 21.01 -0.06
N GLN A 44 12.81 21.41 1.21
CA GLN A 44 13.45 20.73 2.32
C GLN A 44 12.98 19.27 2.45
N ASN A 45 11.68 19.02 2.28
CA ASN A 45 11.12 17.67 2.29
C ASN A 45 11.67 16.81 1.15
N ALA A 46 11.77 17.38 -0.07
CA ALA A 46 12.35 16.71 -1.23
C ALA A 46 13.83 16.38 -1.01
N LEU A 47 14.61 17.29 -0.45
CA LEU A 47 16.02 17.06 -0.11
C LEU A 47 16.17 15.99 0.97
N ASN A 48 15.32 16.00 2.00
CA ASN A 48 15.31 14.98 3.04
C ASN A 48 14.99 13.60 2.45
N ALA A 49 13.98 13.49 1.57
CA ALA A 49 13.65 12.25 0.88
C ALA A 49 14.81 11.73 0.02
N ILE A 50 15.50 12.61 -0.72
CA ILE A 50 16.69 12.24 -1.50
C ILE A 50 17.82 11.79 -0.57
N SER A 51 18.09 12.54 0.49
CA SER A 51 19.13 12.22 1.48
C SER A 51 18.88 10.85 2.11
N ASN A 52 17.69 10.61 2.64
CA ASN A 52 17.29 9.35 3.27
C ASN A 52 17.44 8.16 2.31
N ALA A 53 17.00 8.34 1.07
CA ALA A 53 17.11 7.28 0.07
C ALA A 53 18.56 7.07 -0.41
N SER A 54 19.39 8.12 -0.45
CA SER A 54 20.81 8.05 -0.85
C SER A 54 21.71 7.45 0.23
N GLN A 55 21.35 7.60 1.51
CA GLN A 55 22.08 7.02 2.63
C GLN A 55 21.92 5.50 2.73
N GLY A 56 21.08 4.91 1.86
CA GLY A 56 20.94 3.48 1.64
C GLY A 56 20.69 2.74 2.95
N ILE A 57 19.42 2.63 3.35
CA ILE A 57 18.88 1.65 4.30
C ILE A 57 20.01 0.94 5.09
N ARG A 58 20.40 1.51 6.23
CA ARG A 58 21.33 0.84 7.14
C ARG A 58 20.69 -0.51 7.48
N ASN A 59 21.24 -1.58 6.91
CA ASN A 59 20.80 -2.97 7.01
C ASN A 59 20.13 -3.28 8.36
N HIS A 60 18.80 -3.34 8.37
CA HIS A 60 18.11 -4.34 9.16
C HIS A 60 17.57 -5.35 8.15
N LYS A 61 18.24 -6.50 8.10
CA LYS A 61 17.79 -7.78 7.54
C LYS A 61 16.73 -7.61 6.45
N VAL A 62 17.16 -7.65 5.19
CA VAL A 62 16.29 -7.87 4.03
C VAL A 62 15.53 -9.18 4.27
N GLN A 63 14.41 -9.07 4.99
CA GLN A 63 13.25 -9.90 4.77
C GLN A 63 12.88 -9.65 3.30
N PRO A 64 12.62 -10.71 2.51
CA PRO A 64 12.39 -10.58 1.08
C PRO A 64 11.38 -9.47 0.89
N THR A 65 11.84 -8.45 0.16
CA THR A 65 11.09 -7.32 -0.39
C THR A 65 9.76 -7.09 0.29
N SER A 66 9.64 -6.01 1.06
CA SER A 66 8.36 -5.35 1.26
C SER A 66 7.79 -5.04 -0.13
N HIS A 67 7.09 -6.02 -0.71
CA HIS A 67 6.18 -5.84 -1.81
C HIS A 67 5.35 -4.65 -1.39
N SER A 68 5.38 -3.61 -2.21
CA SER A 68 4.70 -2.34 -1.95
C SER A 68 3.35 -2.66 -1.31
N ALA A 69 3.08 -2.21 -0.07
CA ALA A 69 1.90 -2.58 0.71
C ALA A 69 0.62 -2.08 0.03
N THR A 70 0.29 -2.70 -1.09
CA THR A 70 -0.67 -2.29 -2.09
C THR A 70 -1.56 -3.48 -2.34
N LEU A 71 -2.81 -3.19 -2.68
CA LEU A 71 -3.80 -4.22 -2.95
C LEU A 71 -3.36 -5.17 -4.07
N GLY A 72 -2.67 -4.66 -5.11
CA GLY A 72 -2.20 -5.46 -6.23
C GLY A 72 -1.22 -6.55 -5.82
N SER A 73 -0.18 -6.21 -5.06
CA SER A 73 0.79 -7.23 -4.62
C SER A 73 0.19 -8.22 -3.63
N ALA A 74 -0.77 -7.80 -2.81
CA ALA A 74 -1.48 -8.71 -1.91
C ALA A 74 -2.29 -9.76 -2.68
N LEU A 75 -2.90 -9.37 -3.81
CA LEU A 75 -3.59 -10.28 -4.74
C LEU A 75 -2.59 -11.26 -5.39
N ASP A 76 -1.49 -10.76 -5.96
CA ASP A 76 -0.46 -11.61 -6.59
C ASP A 76 0.12 -12.65 -5.62
N GLU A 77 0.37 -12.23 -4.38
CA GLU A 77 0.88 -13.09 -3.32
C GLU A 77 -0.13 -14.17 -2.90
N PHE A 78 -1.42 -13.83 -2.84
CA PHE A 78 -2.48 -14.76 -2.48
C PHE A 78 -2.72 -15.80 -3.58
N GLU A 79 -2.72 -15.37 -4.85
CA GLU A 79 -2.84 -16.26 -6.01
C GLU A 79 -1.69 -17.29 -6.04
N SER A 80 -0.46 -16.83 -5.83
CA SER A 80 0.73 -17.69 -5.78
C SER A 80 0.62 -18.79 -4.72
N LEU A 81 -0.05 -18.52 -3.59
CA LEU A 81 -0.18 -19.49 -2.50
C LEU A 81 -1.32 -20.47 -2.68
N ILE A 82 -2.43 -20.06 -3.29
CA ILE A 82 -3.55 -20.95 -3.57
C ILE A 82 -3.16 -22.04 -4.60
N ILE A 83 -2.20 -21.76 -5.48
CA ILE A 83 -1.74 -22.68 -6.53
C ILE A 83 -0.79 -23.77 -5.97
N LEU A 84 -0.30 -23.65 -4.73
CA LEU A 84 0.66 -24.61 -4.16
C LEU A 84 0.02 -25.96 -3.86
N ASP A 85 0.79 -27.03 -4.11
CA ASP A 85 0.40 -28.42 -3.84
C ASP A 85 0.05 -28.60 -2.34
N PRO A 86 -1.20 -28.97 -2.02
CA PRO A 86 -1.67 -29.21 -0.65
C PRO A 86 -0.84 -30.25 0.10
N LEU A 87 -0.17 -31.17 -0.61
CA LEU A 87 0.66 -32.22 -0.03
C LEU A 87 2.06 -31.72 0.35
N ALA A 88 2.48 -30.54 -0.13
CA ALA A 88 3.82 -29.99 0.09
C ALA A 88 3.92 -29.10 1.35
N ILE A 89 2.79 -28.67 1.91
CA ILE A 89 2.74 -27.70 3.01
C ILE A 89 1.98 -28.29 4.19
N LYS A 90 2.50 -28.06 5.41
CA LYS A 90 1.78 -28.45 6.64
C LYS A 90 0.54 -27.59 6.79
N GLU A 91 -0.61 -28.25 6.99
CA GLU A 91 -1.92 -27.64 7.17
C GLU A 91 -1.92 -26.56 8.29
N GLU A 92 -1.16 -26.81 9.35
CA GLU A 92 -0.97 -25.94 10.52
C GLU A 92 -0.43 -24.55 10.15
N ASP A 93 0.35 -24.47 9.06
CA ASP A 93 0.99 -23.25 8.59
C ASP A 93 0.20 -22.58 7.45
N ILE A 94 -0.58 -23.36 6.68
CA ILE A 94 -1.23 -22.85 5.45
C ILE A 94 -2.48 -22.02 5.76
N ARG A 95 -3.33 -22.48 6.68
CA ARG A 95 -4.55 -21.77 7.09
C ARG A 95 -4.24 -20.35 7.59
N PRO A 96 -3.37 -20.14 8.60
CA PRO A 96 -3.06 -18.80 9.08
C PRO A 96 -2.36 -17.93 8.02
N SER A 97 -1.59 -18.53 7.09
CA SER A 97 -0.96 -17.81 5.98
C SER A 97 -1.98 -17.27 4.97
N LEU A 98 -2.93 -18.11 4.55
CA LEU A 98 -4.00 -17.75 3.60
C LEU A 98 -4.94 -16.70 4.21
N GLU A 99 -5.40 -16.91 5.44
CA GLU A 99 -6.28 -15.97 6.13
C GLU A 99 -5.62 -14.60 6.30
N LYS A 100 -4.33 -14.57 6.68
CA LYS A 100 -3.58 -13.32 6.83
C LYS A 100 -3.48 -12.54 5.51
N ARG A 101 -3.24 -13.22 4.39
CA ARG A 101 -3.12 -12.56 3.09
C ARG A 101 -4.46 -12.12 2.54
N LEU A 102 -5.50 -12.90 2.75
CA LEU A 102 -6.86 -12.47 2.46
C LEU A 102 -7.21 -11.20 3.23
N GLU A 103 -6.89 -11.14 4.53
CA GLU A 103 -7.21 -9.96 5.34
C GLU A 103 -6.45 -8.71 4.86
N ALA A 104 -5.22 -8.87 4.34
CA ALA A 104 -4.50 -7.78 3.69
C ALA A 104 -5.18 -7.27 2.41
N ILE A 105 -5.75 -8.18 1.60
CA ILE A 105 -6.56 -7.82 0.42
C ILE A 105 -7.81 -7.06 0.85
N ILE A 106 -8.54 -7.58 1.83
CA ILE A 106 -9.78 -6.95 2.33
C ILE A 106 -9.49 -5.57 2.90
N SER A 107 -8.40 -5.42 3.67
CA SER A 107 -7.96 -4.13 4.21
C SER A 107 -7.62 -3.14 3.08
N GLY A 108 -6.92 -3.57 2.04
CA GLY A 108 -6.62 -2.74 0.87
C GLY A 108 -7.86 -2.35 0.07
N ALA A 109 -8.83 -3.27 -0.08
CA ALA A 109 -10.09 -3.01 -0.76
C ALA A 109 -11.00 -2.06 0.05
N ALA A 110 -10.99 -2.15 1.37
CA ALA A 110 -11.72 -1.23 2.26
C ALA A 110 -11.26 0.22 2.06
N LEU A 111 -9.95 0.47 1.91
CA LEU A 111 -9.44 1.82 1.60
C LEU A 111 -10.00 2.37 0.28
N LEU A 112 -10.25 1.52 -0.72
CA LEU A 112 -10.90 1.93 -1.97
C LEU A 112 -12.41 2.18 -1.77
N ALA A 113 -13.08 1.34 -1.00
CA ALA A 113 -14.51 1.47 -0.70
C ALA A 113 -14.84 2.71 0.17
N ASP A 114 -13.94 3.07 1.08
CA ASP A 114 -14.07 4.21 2.01
C ASP A 114 -13.55 5.54 1.45
N SER A 115 -13.01 5.54 0.22
CA SER A 115 -12.61 6.77 -0.46
C SER A 115 -13.83 7.67 -0.73
N SER A 116 -13.68 8.97 -0.48
CA SER A 116 -14.71 9.98 -0.80
C SER A 116 -15.02 10.08 -2.30
N CYS A 117 -14.16 9.54 -3.16
CA CYS A 117 -14.36 9.48 -4.61
C CYS A 117 -15.10 8.22 -5.07
N THR A 118 -15.42 7.29 -4.17
CA THR A 118 -16.10 6.03 -4.51
C THR A 118 -17.60 6.16 -4.32
N ARG A 119 -18.37 5.85 -5.37
CA ARG A 119 -19.84 5.89 -5.31
C ARG A 119 -20.38 4.73 -4.47
N ASP A 120 -21.49 4.97 -3.78
CA ASP A 120 -22.15 3.96 -2.92
C ASP A 120 -22.39 2.62 -3.63
N PHE A 121 -22.85 2.63 -4.88
CA PHE A 121 -23.01 1.40 -5.65
C PHE A 121 -21.72 0.59 -5.79
N HIS A 122 -20.58 1.24 -5.99
CA HIS A 122 -19.28 0.57 -6.09
C HIS A 122 -18.78 0.13 -4.70
N ARG A 123 -18.99 0.95 -3.68
CA ARG A 123 -18.71 0.62 -2.27
C ARG A 123 -19.41 -0.68 -1.87
N GLU A 124 -20.73 -0.78 -2.07
CA GLU A 124 -21.52 -1.97 -1.73
C GLU A 124 -21.06 -3.21 -2.49
N ARG A 125 -20.68 -3.04 -3.77
CA ARG A 125 -20.10 -4.13 -4.56
C ARG A 125 -18.78 -4.61 -3.98
N ILE A 126 -17.86 -3.71 -3.63
CA ILE A 126 -16.58 -4.07 -3.03
C ILE A 126 -16.81 -4.85 -1.72
N ILE A 127 -17.71 -4.38 -0.85
CA ILE A 127 -18.04 -5.04 0.41
C ILE A 127 -18.60 -6.45 0.16
N THR A 128 -19.51 -6.59 -0.81
CA THR A 128 -20.10 -7.88 -1.19
C THR A 128 -19.04 -8.85 -1.68
N GLU A 129 -18.15 -8.43 -2.57
CA GLU A 129 -17.06 -9.27 -3.10
C GLU A 129 -16.05 -9.66 -2.00
N CYS A 130 -15.69 -8.74 -1.11
CA CYS A 130 -14.82 -9.06 0.03
C CYS A 130 -15.43 -10.13 0.95
N ASN A 131 -16.74 -10.08 1.17
CA ASN A 131 -17.45 -11.11 1.94
C ASN A 131 -17.52 -12.43 1.17
N ALA A 132 -17.76 -12.37 -0.14
CA ALA A 132 -17.80 -13.55 -1.00
C ALA A 132 -16.46 -14.30 -1.01
N ILE A 133 -15.33 -13.58 -1.16
CA ILE A 133 -14.00 -14.20 -1.12
C ILE A 133 -13.70 -14.77 0.27
N ARG A 134 -14.12 -14.09 1.35
CA ARG A 134 -13.97 -14.63 2.71
C ARG A 134 -14.72 -15.95 2.86
N GLN A 135 -15.93 -16.04 2.35
CA GLN A 135 -16.70 -17.28 2.38
C GLN A 135 -16.03 -18.37 1.53
N ALA A 136 -15.62 -18.05 0.30
CA ALA A 136 -14.96 -19.00 -0.60
C ALA A 136 -13.66 -19.58 0.01
N LEU A 137 -12.88 -18.77 0.73
CA LEU A 137 -11.69 -19.27 1.43
C LEU A 137 -12.07 -20.23 2.56
N GLN A 138 -13.10 -19.92 3.34
CA GLN A 138 -13.54 -20.81 4.42
C GLN A 138 -14.07 -22.13 3.87
N ASP A 139 -14.84 -22.10 2.78
CA ASP A 139 -15.34 -23.30 2.11
C ASP A 139 -14.17 -24.17 1.61
N LEU A 140 -13.17 -23.57 0.97
CA LEU A 140 -11.95 -24.23 0.52
C LEU A 140 -11.17 -24.87 1.68
N LEU A 141 -10.97 -24.12 2.76
CA LEU A 141 -10.26 -24.63 3.94
C LEU A 141 -11.03 -25.76 4.63
N SER A 142 -12.37 -25.72 4.61
CA SER A 142 -13.21 -26.80 5.13
C SER A 142 -13.12 -28.07 4.29
N GLU A 143 -13.05 -27.95 2.96
CA GLU A 143 -12.82 -29.08 2.05
C GLU A 143 -11.46 -29.74 2.35
N TYR A 144 -10.39 -28.93 2.44
CA TYR A 144 -9.07 -29.44 2.80
C TYR A 144 -9.02 -30.20 4.13
N MET A 145 -9.74 -29.74 5.16
CA MET A 145 -9.78 -30.41 6.47
C MET A 145 -10.60 -31.71 6.48
N ASN A 146 -11.59 -31.82 5.60
CA ASN A 146 -12.42 -33.03 5.52
C ASN A 146 -11.71 -34.16 4.79
N ASP A 147 -10.83 -33.86 3.84
CA ASP A 147 -10.04 -34.85 3.10
C ASP A 147 -8.90 -35.47 3.93
N THR A 148 -8.41 -34.80 4.98
CA THR A 148 -7.38 -35.31 5.90
C THR A 148 -7.91 -36.20 7.02
N ILE A 149 -9.23 -36.37 7.17
CA ILE A 149 -9.83 -37.31 8.12
C ILE A 149 -10.22 -38.58 7.35
N PRO A 150 -9.34 -39.61 7.26
CA PRO A 150 -9.79 -40.91 6.79
C PRO A 150 -10.87 -41.39 7.76
N GLY A 151 -12.05 -41.67 7.21
CA GLY A 151 -13.18 -42.15 7.98
C GLY A 151 -12.78 -43.32 8.87
N THR A 152 -12.77 -43.08 10.19
CA THR A 152 -13.08 -44.11 11.18
C THR A 152 -14.56 -44.44 11.05
N MET A 153 -14.92 -45.16 9.99
CA MET A 153 -16.17 -45.92 9.96
C MET A 153 -15.89 -47.31 10.52
N GLN A 154 -16.71 -47.62 11.53
CA GLN A 154 -16.88 -48.90 12.23
C GLN A 154 -17.16 -50.07 11.29
#